data_AF-X0SRW2-F1
#
_entry.id   AF-X0SRW2-F1
#
_cell.length_a   1.000
_cell.length_b   1.000
_cell.length_c   1.000
_cell.angle_alpha   90.00
_cell.angle_beta   90.00
_cell.angle_gamma   90.00
#
_symmetry.space_group_name_H-M   'P 1'
#
loop_
_entity.id
_entity.type
_entity.pdbx_description
1 polymer ?
#
loop_
_entity_poly.entity_id
_entity_poly.type
_entity_poly.pdbx_seq_one_letter_code
_entity_poly.pdbx_strand_id
1 'polypeptide(L)'
;MQSKLLEKKLDDFGVQGKVVAVLPGPVITTFEYEPAPGVKINRIVNLADDLALALRAISIRIVAPIPGKAVIGIELPNASRELVRFKSVVASRVFEKSKSKLSICLGKDIVGNPVVAELDKMPHLLIAGATGTGKSVALNAMICSLLYKSTPDEVKLI
;
A
#
# COMPACT_ATOMS: atom_id res chain seq x y z
N MET A 1 -0.26 20.18 11.76
CA MET A 1 0.18 19.10 10.85
C MET A 1 -0.18 17.76 11.49
N GLN A 2 -0.67 16.79 10.72
CA GLN A 2 -1.06 15.46 11.23
C GLN A 2 0.08 14.75 11.99
N SER A 3 1.34 15.01 11.64
CA SER A 3 2.52 14.50 12.35
C SER A 3 2.55 14.88 13.84
N LYS A 4 2.34 16.17 14.18
CA LYS A 4 2.29 16.62 15.57
C LYS A 4 1.12 16.02 16.35
N LEU A 5 0.00 15.76 15.68
CA LEU A 5 -1.15 15.10 16.29
C LEU A 5 -0.85 13.63 16.59
N LEU A 6 -0.21 12.94 15.65
CA LEU A 6 0.25 11.55 15.83
C LEU A 6 1.23 11.42 17.00
N GLU A 7 2.24 12.29 17.06
CA GLU A 7 3.20 12.34 18.18
C GLU A 7 2.49 12.57 19.51
N LYS A 8 1.60 13.57 19.57
CA LYS A 8 0.81 13.86 20.77
C LYS A 8 -0.05 12.68 21.19
N LYS A 9 -0.70 12.00 20.25
CA LYS A 9 -1.54 10.83 20.57
C LYS A 9 -0.74 9.65 21.07
N LEU A 10 0.43 9.39 20.47
CA LEU A 10 1.33 8.36 20.98
C LEU A 10 1.85 8.71 22.38
N ASP A 11 2.16 9.98 22.64
CA ASP A 11 2.57 10.45 23.96
C ASP A 11 1.45 10.31 25.00
N ASP A 12 0.19 10.62 24.63
CA ASP A 12 -1.01 10.38 25.48
C ASP A 12 -1.11 8.88 25.89
N PHE A 13 -0.62 7.95 25.07
CA PHE A 13 -0.55 6.50 25.36
C PHE A 13 0.77 6.05 26.02
N GLY A 14 1.63 6.98 26.39
CA GLY A 14 2.94 6.75 27.01
C GLY A 14 3.98 6.16 26.05
N VAL A 15 3.84 6.43 24.75
CA VAL A 15 4.82 6.09 23.71
C VAL A 15 5.49 7.39 23.26
N GLN A 16 6.71 7.60 23.75
CA GLN A 16 7.52 8.75 23.39
C GLN A 16 8.34 8.48 22.13
N GLY A 17 8.59 9.54 21.36
CA GLY A 17 9.28 9.48 20.08
C GLY A 17 8.90 10.64 19.18
N LYS A 18 9.38 10.63 17.95
CA LYS A 18 9.20 11.72 16.99
C LYS A 18 8.99 11.20 15.58
N VAL A 19 8.22 11.93 14.78
CA VAL A 19 8.08 11.68 13.34
C VAL A 19 9.27 12.30 12.63
N VAL A 20 10.07 11.47 11.97
CA VAL A 20 11.28 11.90 11.24
C VAL A 20 11.01 12.15 9.76
N ALA A 21 10.01 11.49 9.19
CA ALA A 21 9.61 11.70 7.80
C ALA A 21 8.10 11.49 7.62
N VAL A 22 7.55 12.17 6.61
CA VAL A 22 6.17 12.00 6.17
C VAL A 22 6.19 11.71 4.67
N LEU A 23 5.66 10.57 4.29
CA LEU A 23 5.63 10.08 2.92
C LEU A 23 4.16 9.98 2.47
N PRO A 24 3.61 11.05 1.85
CA PRO A 24 2.25 11.02 1.35
C PRO A 24 2.14 10.12 0.12
N GLY A 25 1.15 9.24 0.13
CA GLY A 25 0.78 8.38 -0.99
C GLY A 25 -0.62 8.70 -1.52
N PRO A 26 -1.09 7.97 -2.55
CA PRO A 26 -2.41 8.21 -3.14
C PRO A 26 -3.58 7.85 -2.20
N VAL A 27 -3.43 6.77 -1.42
CA VAL A 27 -4.51 6.24 -0.55
C VAL A 27 -4.20 6.41 0.93
N ILE A 28 -2.93 6.29 1.29
CA ILE A 28 -2.42 6.38 2.66
C ILE A 28 -1.24 7.35 2.71
N THR A 29 -0.96 7.87 3.89
CA THR A 29 0.27 8.59 4.22
C THR A 29 1.06 7.76 5.22
N THR A 30 2.34 7.54 4.96
CA THR A 30 3.23 6.83 5.87
C THR A 30 4.01 7.84 6.72
N PHE A 31 3.88 7.73 8.04
CA PHE A 31 4.68 8.50 8.99
C PHE A 31 5.82 7.61 9.49
N GLU A 32 7.06 7.99 9.23
CA GLU A 32 8.22 7.33 9.82
C GLU A 32 8.41 7.88 11.22
N TYR A 33 8.18 7.03 12.22
CA TYR A 33 8.24 7.35 13.63
C TYR A 33 9.48 6.70 14.26
N GLU A 34 10.33 7.52 14.87
CA GLU A 34 11.49 7.11 15.65
C GLU A 34 11.09 7.07 17.13
N PRO A 35 10.87 5.87 17.71
CA PRO A 35 10.51 5.73 19.11
C PRO A 35 11.70 6.07 20.03
N ALA A 36 11.42 6.58 21.21
CA ALA A 36 12.43 6.85 22.22
C ALA A 36 13.13 5.55 22.68
N PRO A 37 14.40 5.62 23.13
CA PRO A 37 15.11 4.45 23.66
C PRO A 37 14.31 3.74 24.77
N GLY A 38 14.23 2.41 24.69
CA GLY A 38 13.52 1.59 25.67
C GLY A 38 12.02 1.37 25.37
N VAL A 39 11.45 2.05 24.38
CA VAL A 39 10.08 1.77 23.93
C VAL A 39 10.04 0.45 23.17
N LYS A 40 9.24 -0.51 23.65
CA LYS A 40 9.05 -1.80 23.00
C LYS A 40 8.17 -1.66 21.76
N ILE A 41 8.61 -2.18 20.61
CA ILE A 41 7.87 -2.15 19.34
C ILE A 41 6.46 -2.75 19.49
N ASN A 42 6.33 -3.89 20.18
CA ASN A 42 5.03 -4.55 20.40
C ASN A 42 4.01 -3.64 21.11
N ARG A 43 4.46 -2.71 21.96
CA ARG A 43 3.56 -1.75 22.61
C ARG A 43 2.88 -0.85 21.58
N ILE A 44 3.65 -0.40 20.58
CA ILE A 44 3.14 0.47 19.52
C ILE A 44 2.20 -0.31 18.60
N VAL A 45 2.58 -1.53 18.21
CA VAL A 45 1.74 -2.42 17.38
C VAL A 45 0.37 -2.67 18.01
N ASN A 46 0.34 -2.91 19.32
CA ASN A 46 -0.90 -3.18 20.06
C ASN A 46 -1.79 -1.94 20.22
N LEU A 47 -1.28 -0.74 19.99
CA LEU A 47 -2.05 0.52 20.05
C LEU A 47 -2.70 0.88 18.71
N ALA A 48 -2.59 0.04 17.67
CA ALA A 48 -3.08 0.37 16.33
C ALA A 48 -4.57 0.78 16.31
N ASP A 49 -5.43 0.03 17.02
CA ASP A 49 -6.86 0.28 17.07
C ASP A 49 -7.21 1.52 17.91
N ASP A 50 -6.57 1.68 19.07
CA ASP A 50 -6.73 2.85 19.93
C ASP A 50 -6.27 4.14 19.22
N LEU A 51 -5.17 4.05 18.49
CA LEU A 51 -4.63 5.15 17.70
C LEU A 51 -5.54 5.47 16.50
N ALA A 52 -6.12 4.45 15.86
CA ALA A 52 -7.10 4.65 14.78
C ALA A 52 -8.32 5.41 15.29
N LEU A 53 -8.84 5.04 16.46
CA LEU A 53 -9.93 5.75 17.13
C LEU A 53 -9.55 7.19 17.48
N ALA A 54 -8.38 7.39 18.09
CA ALA A 54 -7.89 8.70 18.51
C ALA A 54 -7.66 9.66 17.33
N LEU A 55 -7.27 9.13 16.17
CA LEU A 55 -7.02 9.88 14.94
C LEU A 55 -8.25 9.94 14.01
N ARG A 56 -9.38 9.34 14.40
CA ARG A 56 -10.60 9.22 13.58
C ARG A 56 -10.32 8.57 12.22
N ALA A 57 -9.38 7.63 12.19
CA ALA A 57 -9.04 6.85 11.02
C ALA A 57 -9.85 5.55 11.01
N ILE A 58 -10.14 5.03 9.80
CA ILE A 58 -10.85 3.76 9.63
C ILE A 58 -10.00 2.60 10.16
N SER A 59 -8.70 2.64 9.92
CA SER A 59 -7.72 1.70 10.41
C SER A 59 -6.34 2.32 10.35
N ILE A 60 -5.39 1.76 11.09
CA ILE A 60 -3.97 2.08 11.02
C ILE A 60 -3.20 0.80 10.78
N ARG A 61 -2.21 0.86 9.91
CA ARG A 61 -1.25 -0.23 9.72
C ARG A 61 0.11 0.18 10.25
N ILE A 62 0.69 -0.66 11.10
CA ILE A 62 2.01 -0.42 11.69
C ILE A 62 3.00 -1.39 11.05
N VAL A 63 4.04 -0.84 10.44
CA VAL A 63 5.14 -1.55 9.79
C VAL A 63 6.36 -1.40 10.67
N ALA A 64 6.76 -2.46 11.37
CA ALA A 64 7.88 -2.40 12.30
C ALA A 64 8.77 -3.65 12.25
N PRO A 65 10.11 -3.51 12.18
CA PRO A 65 10.87 -2.31 11.80
C PRO A 65 10.82 -2.06 10.27
N ILE A 66 11.06 -0.83 9.81
CA ILE A 66 11.31 -0.58 8.38
C ILE A 66 12.71 -1.11 8.02
N PRO A 67 12.86 -2.01 7.03
CA PRO A 67 14.16 -2.53 6.63
C PRO A 67 15.17 -1.41 6.32
N GLY A 68 16.35 -1.47 6.93
CA GLY A 68 17.42 -0.48 6.73
C GLY A 68 17.25 0.85 7.46
N LYS A 69 16.20 1.02 8.29
CA LYS A 69 15.98 2.23 9.11
C LYS A 69 15.63 1.86 10.55
N ALA A 70 16.10 2.65 11.51
CA ALA A 70 15.75 2.51 12.93
C ALA A 70 14.40 3.19 13.27
N VAL A 71 13.39 2.99 12.42
CA VAL A 71 12.09 3.67 12.52
C VAL A 71 10.94 2.69 12.27
N ILE A 72 9.74 3.09 12.69
CA ILE A 72 8.48 2.40 12.47
C ILE A 72 7.66 3.18 11.45
N GLY A 73 7.05 2.49 10.49
CA GLY A 73 6.10 3.08 9.56
C GLY A 73 4.69 3.02 10.13
N ILE A 74 4.05 4.17 10.32
CA ILE A 74 2.64 4.27 10.68
C ILE A 74 1.87 4.74 9.45
N GLU A 75 1.12 3.82 8.85
CA GLU A 75 0.32 4.06 7.65
C GLU A 75 -1.09 4.51 8.04
N LEU A 76 -1.42 5.75 7.71
CA LEU A 76 -2.71 6.37 8.01
C LEU A 76 -3.49 6.62 6.70
N PRO A 77 -4.77 6.24 6.61
CA PRO A 77 -5.61 6.58 5.46
C PRO A 77 -5.70 8.09 5.25
N ASN A 78 -5.58 8.53 4.00
CA ASN A 78 -5.80 9.92 3.64
C ASN A 78 -7.28 10.29 3.84
N ALA A 79 -7.54 11.55 4.22
CA ALA A 79 -8.90 12.07 4.34
C ALA A 79 -9.64 12.07 2.99
N SER A 80 -8.91 12.31 1.89
CA SER A 80 -9.37 12.12 0.52
C SER A 80 -8.46 11.13 -0.18
N ARG A 81 -9.00 9.97 -0.56
CA ARG A 81 -8.26 8.91 -1.25
C ARG A 81 -8.31 9.15 -2.75
N GLU A 82 -7.16 9.14 -3.40
CA GLU A 82 -7.09 9.24 -4.86
C GLU A 82 -7.57 7.93 -5.51
N LEU A 83 -8.44 8.05 -6.51
CA LEU A 83 -8.85 6.91 -7.33
C LEU A 83 -7.71 6.50 -8.28
N VAL A 84 -7.14 5.31 -8.07
CA VAL A 84 -6.15 4.73 -8.98
C VAL A 84 -6.85 4.20 -10.24
N ARG A 85 -6.80 4.98 -11.32
CA ARG A 85 -7.40 4.60 -12.61
C ARG A 85 -6.53 3.57 -13.31
N PHE A 86 -7.14 2.53 -13.89
CA PHE A 86 -6.45 1.52 -14.71
C PHE A 86 -5.56 2.14 -15.79
N LYS A 87 -6.08 3.17 -16.49
CA LYS A 87 -5.35 3.94 -17.51
C LYS A 87 -3.98 4.45 -17.01
N SER A 88 -3.89 4.85 -15.74
CA SER A 88 -2.64 5.38 -15.17
C SER A 88 -1.54 4.33 -15.03
N VAL A 89 -1.90 3.05 -14.94
CA VAL A 89 -0.95 1.95 -14.80
C VAL A 89 -0.63 1.33 -16.15
N VAL A 90 -1.65 1.08 -16.99
CA VAL A 90 -1.46 0.49 -18.33
C VAL A 90 -0.71 1.43 -19.28
N ALA A 91 -0.85 2.75 -19.12
CA ALA A 91 -0.09 3.73 -19.87
C ALA A 91 1.31 4.02 -19.28
N SER A 92 1.71 3.30 -18.21
CA SER A 92 3.02 3.50 -17.59
C SER A 92 4.13 2.86 -18.42
N ARG A 93 5.33 3.46 -18.36
CA ARG A 93 6.53 2.90 -18.99
C ARG A 93 6.86 1.49 -18.50
N VAL A 94 6.53 1.16 -17.25
CA VAL A 94 6.78 -0.17 -16.66
C VAL A 94 5.94 -1.22 -17.38
N PHE A 95 4.66 -0.95 -17.63
CA PHE A 95 3.79 -1.84 -18.39
C PHE A 95 4.19 -1.91 -19.86
N GLU A 96 4.41 -0.75 -20.49
CA GLU A 96 4.75 -0.64 -21.91
C GLU A 96 6.04 -1.42 -22.23
N LYS A 97 7.10 -1.24 -21.43
CA LYS A 97 8.41 -1.87 -21.64
C LYS A 97 8.51 -3.31 -21.15
N SER A 98 7.53 -3.83 -20.41
CA SER A 98 7.54 -5.24 -20.01
C SER A 98 7.52 -6.13 -21.25
N LYS A 99 8.38 -7.14 -21.29
CA LYS A 99 8.48 -8.08 -22.41
C LYS A 99 7.53 -9.27 -22.28
N SER A 100 7.03 -9.51 -21.07
CA SER A 100 6.08 -10.59 -20.81
C SER A 100 4.77 -10.33 -21.56
N LYS A 101 4.21 -11.41 -22.11
CA LYS A 101 2.85 -11.44 -22.66
C LYS A 101 1.80 -11.64 -21.56
N LEU A 102 2.25 -11.94 -20.35
CA LEU A 102 1.40 -12.14 -19.18
C LEU A 102 1.61 -11.02 -18.14
N SER A 103 1.94 -9.80 -18.60
CA SER A 103 2.03 -8.63 -17.72
C SER A 103 0.63 -8.22 -17.21
N ILE A 104 0.49 -8.09 -15.90
CA ILE A 104 -0.75 -7.67 -15.23
C ILE A 104 -0.54 -6.40 -14.42
N CYS A 105 -1.43 -5.42 -14.59
CA CYS A 105 -1.44 -4.20 -13.80
C CYS A 105 -2.07 -4.47 -12.43
N LEU A 106 -1.31 -4.24 -11.36
CA LEU A 106 -1.81 -4.42 -9.99
C LEU A 106 -2.34 -3.11 -9.37
N GLY A 107 -1.80 -1.97 -9.77
CA GLY A 107 -2.21 -0.67 -9.25
C GLY A 107 -1.03 0.27 -9.07
N LYS A 108 -1.03 0.99 -7.94
CA LYS A 108 0.08 1.82 -7.50
C LYS A 108 0.55 1.36 -6.12
N ASP A 109 1.84 1.54 -5.83
CA ASP A 109 2.39 1.30 -4.51
C ASP A 109 1.99 2.42 -3.52
N ILE A 110 2.46 2.32 -2.28
CA ILE A 110 2.16 3.26 -1.19
C ILE A 110 2.68 4.67 -1.43
N VAL A 111 3.60 4.89 -2.38
CA VAL A 111 4.12 6.21 -2.76
C VAL A 111 3.62 6.66 -4.15
N GLY A 112 2.78 5.85 -4.80
CA GLY A 112 2.11 6.20 -6.06
C GLY A 112 2.79 5.70 -7.34
N ASN A 113 3.85 4.90 -7.25
CA ASN A 113 4.49 4.33 -8.44
C ASN A 113 3.61 3.22 -9.04
N PRO A 114 3.51 3.13 -10.38
CA PRO A 114 2.75 2.06 -11.03
C PRO A 114 3.39 0.70 -10.76
N VAL A 115 2.57 -0.28 -10.40
CA VAL A 115 2.98 -1.66 -10.11
C VAL A 115 2.42 -2.59 -11.16
N VAL A 116 3.33 -3.29 -11.84
CA VAL A 116 3.04 -4.30 -12.86
C VAL A 116 3.76 -5.58 -12.45
N ALA A 117 3.07 -6.71 -12.52
CA ALA A 117 3.64 -8.02 -12.29
C ALA A 117 3.63 -8.85 -13.58
N GLU A 118 4.49 -9.86 -13.63
CA GLU A 118 4.65 -10.75 -14.78
C GLU A 118 4.22 -12.16 -14.34
N LEU A 119 3.05 -12.62 -14.80
CA LEU A 119 2.45 -13.88 -14.34
C LEU A 119 3.27 -15.11 -14.75
N ASP A 120 4.06 -15.04 -15.81
CA ASP A 120 5.03 -16.07 -16.19
C ASP A 120 6.16 -16.26 -15.16
N LYS A 121 6.49 -15.22 -14.37
CA LYS A 121 7.44 -15.34 -13.24
C LYS A 121 6.76 -15.80 -11.95
N MET A 122 5.43 -15.73 -11.89
CA MET A 122 4.59 -16.18 -10.79
C MET A 122 3.54 -17.13 -11.36
N PRO A 123 3.95 -18.35 -11.78
CA PRO A 123 3.18 -19.17 -12.73
C PRO A 123 1.75 -19.46 -12.26
N HIS A 124 1.49 -19.36 -10.97
CA HIS A 124 0.16 -19.39 -10.39
C HIS A 124 -0.02 -18.25 -9.37
N LEU A 125 -1.23 -17.69 -9.33
CA LEU A 125 -1.61 -16.61 -8.42
C LEU A 125 -2.93 -16.97 -7.71
N LEU A 126 -2.94 -16.93 -6.37
CA LEU A 126 -4.14 -17.07 -5.55
C LEU A 126 -4.65 -15.68 -5.16
N ILE A 127 -5.93 -15.40 -5.40
CA ILE A 127 -6.58 -14.14 -5.02
C ILE A 127 -7.76 -14.43 -4.09
N ALA A 128 -7.65 -13.97 -2.84
CA ALA A 128 -8.67 -14.11 -1.81
C ALA A 128 -9.05 -12.75 -1.20
N GLY A 129 -10.29 -12.63 -0.75
CA GLY A 129 -10.82 -11.41 -0.15
C GLY A 129 -12.34 -11.48 0.05
N ALA A 130 -12.83 -10.81 1.09
CA ALA A 130 -14.26 -10.71 1.39
C ALA A 130 -15.02 -9.90 0.33
N THR A 131 -16.35 -10.01 0.30
CA THR A 131 -17.19 -9.22 -0.61
C THR A 131 -16.96 -7.71 -0.39
N GLY A 132 -16.88 -6.95 -1.47
CA GLY A 132 -16.65 -5.50 -1.41
C GLY A 132 -15.19 -5.07 -1.27
N THR A 133 -14.23 -5.99 -1.12
CA THR A 133 -12.79 -5.66 -1.00
C THR A 133 -12.10 -5.36 -2.33
N GLY A 134 -12.81 -5.47 -3.45
CA GLY A 134 -12.29 -5.13 -4.79
C GLY A 134 -11.77 -6.32 -5.60
N LYS A 135 -11.92 -7.57 -5.14
CA LYS A 135 -11.47 -8.78 -5.85
C LYS A 135 -11.92 -8.85 -7.32
N SER A 136 -13.22 -8.65 -7.59
CA SER A 136 -13.75 -8.70 -8.97
C SER A 136 -13.18 -7.59 -9.86
N VAL A 137 -12.95 -6.40 -9.29
CA VAL A 137 -12.34 -5.28 -10.00
C VAL A 137 -10.86 -5.57 -10.31
N ALA A 138 -10.14 -6.17 -9.38
CA ALA A 138 -8.75 -6.60 -9.59
C ALA A 138 -8.64 -7.66 -10.68
N LEU A 139 -9.52 -8.67 -10.68
CA LEU A 139 -9.58 -9.68 -11.75
C LEU A 139 -9.83 -9.05 -13.12
N ASN A 140 -10.80 -8.13 -13.22
CA ASN A 140 -11.06 -7.42 -14.47
C ASN A 140 -9.85 -6.59 -14.92
N ALA A 141 -9.14 -5.94 -13.99
CA ALA A 141 -7.91 -5.22 -14.32
C ALA A 141 -6.81 -6.14 -14.85
N MET A 142 -6.68 -7.35 -14.30
CA MET A 142 -5.73 -8.36 -14.80
C MET A 142 -6.11 -8.83 -16.20
N ILE A 143 -7.38 -9.16 -16.44
CA ILE A 143 -7.87 -9.55 -17.77
C ILE A 143 -7.65 -8.42 -18.78
N CYS A 144 -8.04 -7.18 -18.45
CA CYS A 144 -7.80 -6.02 -19.31
C CYS A 144 -6.31 -5.81 -19.59
N SER A 145 -5.42 -6.10 -18.62
CA SER A 145 -3.97 -6.00 -18.84
C SER A 145 -3.50 -6.98 -19.92
N LEU A 146 -3.96 -8.23 -19.88
CA LEU A 146 -3.65 -9.23 -20.90
C LEU A 146 -4.17 -8.81 -22.28
N LEU A 147 -5.42 -8.32 -22.35
CA LEU A 147 -6.04 -7.85 -23.59
C LEU A 147 -5.33 -6.62 -24.19
N TYR A 148 -4.71 -5.77 -23.37
CA TYR A 148 -3.90 -4.64 -23.84
C TYR A 148 -2.50 -5.05 -24.30
N LYS A 149 -2.01 -6.23 -23.90
CA LYS A 149 -0.62 -6.65 -24.10
C LYS A 149 -0.44 -7.72 -25.18
N SER A 150 -1.45 -8.56 -25.36
CA SER A 150 -1.30 -9.83 -26.07
C SER A 150 -2.42 -10.08 -27.05
N THR A 151 -2.06 -10.66 -28.19
CA THR A 151 -3.05 -11.10 -29.19
C THR A 151 -3.63 -12.48 -28.82
N PRO A 152 -4.75 -12.89 -29.43
CA PRO A 152 -5.35 -14.21 -29.19
C PRO A 152 -4.43 -15.41 -29.53
N ASP A 153 -3.45 -15.22 -30.42
CA ASP A 153 -2.47 -16.25 -30.76
C ASP A 153 -1.36 -16.37 -29.70
N GLU A 154 -1.14 -15.31 -28.92
CA GLU A 154 -0.11 -15.25 -27.87
C GLU A 154 -0.64 -15.73 -26.51
N VAL A 155 -1.89 -15.39 -26.17
CA VAL A 155 -2.51 -15.71 -24.88
C VAL A 155 -3.96 -16.16 -25.08
N LYS A 156 -4.29 -17.31 -24.49
CA LYS A 156 -5.66 -17.85 -24.46
C LYS A 156 -6.18 -17.85 -23.02
N LEU A 157 -7.41 -17.38 -22.84
CA LEU A 157 -8.12 -17.39 -21.57
C LEU A 157 -9.17 -18.51 -21.60
N ILE A 158 -9.41 -19.11 -20.44
CA ILE A 158 -10.39 -20.19 -20.22
C ILE A 158 -11.40 -19.71 -19.18
#